data_AF-A0A3N5NYK4-F1
#
_entry.id   AF-A0A3N5NYK4-F1
#
_cell.length_a   1.000
_cell.length_b   1.000
_cell.length_c   1.000
_cell.angle_alpha   90.00
_cell.angle_beta   90.00
_cell.angle_gamma   90.00
#
_symmetry.space_group_name_H-M   'P 1'
#
loop_
_entity.id
_entity.type
_entity.pdbx_description
1 polymer ?
#
loop_
_entity_poly.entity_id
_entity_poly.type
_entity_poly.pdbx_seq_one_letter_code
_entity_poly.pdbx_strand_id
1 'polypeptide(L)'
;DEAKKELESAQHRAARAEAAQRATAAQHRQTLDEQEKQTLALDNAQAQLVELRTQLKNAQREAENNGVSLAASQQLVQELSGERDELRQRIKNVTAAKTALEAQYRQLEAVGQKLSGALSQMLRERDPDRAPAADVPRQAALPQNRETAKPAPLKAATAKSASAPSASPASPTPVVPAVAQKKPLQFSGKARDAKRVQIRRGIDVLVDGIPGELVDLSIGGAQAILRQAVKPNQLVRLVLLTAVGQVICKGRIVWVVFEQPDTSLSVYRTGVKFADVDQAAVENFMNDFCDKPSIQSRHSSDVA
;
A
#
# COMPACT_ATOMS: atom_id res chain seq x y z
N ASP A 1 13.51 -63.61 85.38
CA ASP A 1 13.55 -62.47 84.44
C ASP A 1 13.70 -62.84 82.98
N GLU A 2 14.40 -63.93 82.64
CA GLU A 2 14.65 -64.38 81.25
C GLU A 2 13.42 -64.32 80.32
N ALA A 3 12.28 -64.91 80.72
CA ALA A 3 11.04 -64.87 79.94
C ALA A 3 10.48 -63.45 79.63
N LYS A 4 10.80 -62.42 80.44
CA LYS A 4 10.45 -61.02 80.13
C LYS A 4 11.33 -60.48 79.00
N LYS A 5 12.63 -60.73 79.08
CA LYS A 5 13.61 -60.36 78.05
C LYS A 5 13.32 -61.06 76.71
N GLU A 6 12.85 -62.30 76.75
CA GLU A 6 12.37 -63.01 75.56
C GLU A 6 11.12 -62.36 74.96
N LEU A 7 10.12 -62.01 75.79
CA LEU A 7 8.90 -61.32 75.35
C LEU A 7 9.22 -59.95 74.72
N GLU A 8 10.09 -59.15 75.35
CA GLU A 8 10.60 -57.89 74.81
C GLU A 8 11.32 -58.10 73.46
N SER A 9 12.13 -59.16 73.33
CA SER A 9 12.78 -59.52 72.06
C SER A 9 11.78 -59.92 70.97
N ALA A 10 10.66 -60.53 71.34
CA ALA A 10 9.60 -60.95 70.42
C ALA A 10 8.79 -59.72 69.96
N GLN A 11 8.42 -58.84 70.89
CA GLN A 11 7.76 -57.57 70.61
C GLN A 11 8.62 -56.66 69.70
N HIS A 12 9.92 -56.53 69.98
CA HIS A 12 10.83 -55.79 69.10
C HIS A 12 10.99 -56.43 67.71
N ARG A 13 10.96 -57.76 67.60
CA ARG A 13 10.97 -58.45 66.28
C ARG A 13 9.67 -58.22 65.52
N ALA A 14 8.51 -58.32 66.17
CA ALA A 14 7.20 -58.03 65.58
C ALA A 14 7.12 -56.57 65.10
N ALA A 15 7.48 -55.59 65.94
CA ALA A 15 7.49 -54.18 65.58
C ALA A 15 8.43 -53.87 64.40
N ARG A 16 9.59 -54.53 64.30
CA ARG A 16 10.49 -54.41 63.14
C ARG A 16 9.90 -55.05 61.88
N ALA A 17 9.23 -56.19 61.99
CA ALA A 17 8.56 -56.84 60.87
C ALA A 17 7.39 -56.01 60.34
N GLU A 18 6.55 -55.44 61.23
CA GLU A 18 5.50 -54.49 60.85
C GLU A 18 6.07 -53.22 60.21
N ALA A 19 7.14 -52.64 60.76
CA ALA A 19 7.79 -51.48 60.17
C ALA A 19 8.32 -51.78 58.76
N ALA A 20 8.91 -52.96 58.54
CA ALA A 20 9.36 -53.41 57.22
C ALA A 20 8.18 -53.61 56.24
N GLN A 21 7.08 -54.24 56.68
CA GLN A 21 5.87 -54.40 55.86
C GLN A 21 5.21 -53.05 55.51
N ARG A 22 5.19 -52.09 56.43
CA ARG A 22 4.69 -50.73 56.18
C ARG A 22 5.61 -49.99 55.20
N ALA A 23 6.93 -50.19 55.28
CA ALA A 23 7.89 -49.61 54.34
C ALA A 23 7.75 -50.17 52.92
N THR A 24 7.63 -51.51 52.75
CA THR A 24 7.43 -52.11 51.42
C THR A 24 6.05 -51.76 50.84
N ALA A 25 5.01 -51.69 51.66
CA ALA A 25 3.69 -51.21 51.23
C ALA A 25 3.70 -49.73 50.80
N ALA A 26 4.48 -48.88 51.48
CA ALA A 26 4.66 -47.48 51.08
C ALA A 26 5.44 -47.35 49.76
N GLN A 27 6.52 -48.11 49.59
CA GLN A 27 7.26 -48.19 48.32
C GLN A 27 6.37 -48.67 47.18
N HIS A 28 5.55 -49.70 47.39
CA HIS A 28 4.66 -50.20 46.35
C HIS A 28 3.62 -49.16 45.93
N ARG A 29 3.03 -48.41 46.88
CA ARG A 29 2.15 -47.28 46.55
C ARG A 29 2.86 -46.23 45.70
N GLN A 30 4.05 -45.79 46.11
CA GLN A 30 4.86 -44.84 45.33
C GLN A 30 5.14 -45.34 43.89
N THR A 31 5.40 -46.65 43.70
CA THR A 31 5.57 -47.20 42.35
C THR A 31 4.28 -47.23 41.52
N LEU A 32 3.10 -47.36 42.15
CA LEU A 32 1.81 -47.28 41.45
C LEU A 32 1.46 -45.82 41.11
N ASP A 33 1.64 -44.90 42.06
CA ASP A 33 1.43 -43.46 41.86
C ASP A 33 2.32 -42.92 40.72
N GLU A 34 3.57 -43.41 40.63
CA GLU A 34 4.49 -43.06 39.53
C GLU A 34 4.14 -43.75 38.20
N GLN A 35 3.65 -44.99 38.22
CA GLN A 35 3.14 -45.64 36.99
C GLN A 35 1.90 -44.93 36.44
N GLU A 36 0.93 -44.54 37.28
CA GLU A 36 -0.25 -43.78 36.87
C GLU A 36 0.15 -42.41 36.31
N LYS A 37 1.10 -41.73 36.93
CA LYS A 37 1.67 -40.48 36.41
C LYS A 37 2.36 -40.67 35.05
N GLN A 38 3.03 -41.81 34.82
CA GLN A 38 3.66 -42.13 33.54
C GLN A 38 2.63 -42.47 32.45
N THR A 39 1.55 -43.21 32.74
CA THR A 39 0.49 -43.48 31.75
C THR A 39 -0.24 -42.19 31.36
N LEU A 40 -0.62 -41.35 32.34
CA LEU A 40 -1.23 -40.04 32.07
C LEU A 40 -0.33 -39.12 31.22
N ALA A 41 0.99 -39.18 31.41
CA ALA A 41 1.95 -38.45 30.59
C ALA A 41 2.05 -38.99 29.15
N LEU A 42 2.00 -40.32 28.98
CA LEU A 42 1.98 -40.97 27.66
C LEU A 42 0.70 -40.69 26.89
N ASP A 43 -0.47 -40.70 27.55
CA ASP A 43 -1.76 -40.42 26.91
C ASP A 43 -1.85 -38.95 26.46
N ASN A 44 -1.36 -38.02 27.27
CA ASN A 44 -1.23 -36.60 26.89
C ASN A 44 -0.28 -36.41 25.69
N ALA A 45 0.88 -37.08 25.70
CA ALA A 45 1.82 -37.04 24.57
C ALA A 45 1.21 -37.64 23.28
N GLN A 46 0.43 -38.72 23.39
CA GLN A 46 -0.30 -39.29 22.25
C GLN A 46 -1.36 -38.33 21.71
N ALA A 47 -2.12 -37.66 22.57
CA ALA A 47 -3.10 -36.65 22.17
C ALA A 47 -2.43 -35.49 21.38
N GLN A 48 -1.31 -34.98 21.88
CA GLN A 48 -0.51 -33.93 21.21
C GLN A 48 0.00 -34.40 19.83
N LEU A 49 0.45 -35.65 19.69
CA LEU A 49 0.87 -36.20 18.40
C LEU A 49 -0.31 -36.34 17.41
N VAL A 50 -1.51 -36.66 17.89
CA VAL A 50 -2.72 -36.71 17.05
C VAL A 50 -3.15 -35.30 16.61
N GLU A 51 -3.03 -34.31 17.50
CA GLU A 51 -3.31 -32.91 17.15
C GLU A 51 -2.30 -32.39 16.11
N LEU A 52 -1.00 -32.50 16.36
CA LEU A 52 0.06 -32.05 15.42
C LEU A 52 -0.07 -32.74 14.05
N ARG A 53 -0.42 -34.03 14.01
CA ARG A 53 -0.68 -34.76 12.76
C ARG A 53 -1.93 -34.25 12.02
N THR A 54 -2.89 -33.69 12.74
CA THR A 54 -4.09 -33.07 12.16
C THR A 54 -3.78 -31.67 11.64
N GLN A 55 -3.03 -30.87 12.41
CA GLN A 55 -2.53 -29.56 11.98
C GLN A 55 -1.67 -29.68 10.69
N LEU A 56 -0.74 -30.63 10.62
CA LEU A 56 0.08 -30.89 9.42
C LEU A 56 -0.77 -31.26 8.18
N LYS A 57 -1.82 -32.08 8.34
CA LYS A 57 -2.74 -32.41 7.24
C LYS A 57 -3.53 -31.21 6.74
N ASN A 58 -3.90 -30.29 7.63
CA ASN A 58 -4.62 -29.08 7.25
C ASN A 58 -3.67 -28.11 6.52
N ALA A 59 -2.48 -27.86 7.07
CA ALA A 59 -1.45 -27.05 6.43
C ALA A 59 -1.03 -27.59 5.04
N GLN A 60 -0.96 -28.92 4.87
CA GLN A 60 -0.73 -29.52 3.55
C GLN A 60 -1.85 -29.19 2.55
N ARG A 61 -3.12 -29.35 2.94
CA ARG A 61 -4.27 -29.01 2.09
C ARG A 61 -4.34 -27.53 1.75
N GLU A 62 -3.98 -26.67 2.70
CA GLU A 62 -3.86 -25.22 2.47
C GLU A 62 -2.74 -24.90 1.46
N ALA A 63 -1.58 -25.56 1.57
CA ALA A 63 -0.50 -25.43 0.59
C ALA A 63 -0.91 -25.94 -0.82
N GLU A 64 -1.63 -27.06 -0.91
CA GLU A 64 -2.18 -27.59 -2.16
C GLU A 64 -3.19 -26.63 -2.80
N ASN A 65 -4.16 -26.12 -2.02
CA ASN A 65 -5.13 -25.12 -2.47
C ASN A 65 -4.47 -23.81 -2.92
N ASN A 66 -3.48 -23.32 -2.17
CA ASN A 66 -2.72 -22.12 -2.51
C ASN A 66 -1.87 -22.33 -3.79
N GLY A 67 -1.33 -23.54 -4.00
CA GLY A 67 -0.64 -23.92 -5.25
C GLY A 67 -1.55 -23.86 -6.47
N VAL A 68 -2.78 -24.39 -6.36
CA VAL A 68 -3.80 -24.31 -7.44
C VAL A 68 -4.20 -22.86 -7.71
N SER A 69 -4.43 -22.06 -6.65
CA SER A 69 -4.77 -20.64 -6.78
C SER A 69 -3.65 -19.82 -7.45
N LEU A 70 -2.39 -20.10 -7.07
CA LEU A 70 -1.21 -19.47 -7.68
C LEU A 70 -1.06 -19.85 -9.16
N ALA A 71 -1.28 -21.12 -9.52
CA ALA A 71 -1.22 -21.56 -10.91
C ALA A 71 -2.29 -20.89 -11.79
N ALA A 72 -3.53 -20.79 -11.30
CA ALA A 72 -4.61 -20.08 -12.00
C ALA A 72 -4.31 -18.57 -12.17
N SER A 73 -3.74 -17.93 -11.14
CA SER A 73 -3.29 -16.53 -11.21
C SER A 73 -2.16 -16.34 -12.23
N GLN A 74 -1.20 -17.27 -12.30
CA GLN A 74 -0.13 -17.25 -13.30
C GLN A 74 -0.65 -17.42 -14.73
N GLN A 75 -1.65 -18.28 -14.96
CA GLN A 75 -2.30 -18.42 -16.27
C GLN A 75 -2.99 -17.12 -16.71
N LEU A 76 -3.75 -16.48 -15.83
CA LEU A 76 -4.40 -15.19 -16.12
C LEU A 76 -3.38 -14.08 -16.42
N VAL A 77 -2.25 -14.05 -15.72
CA VAL A 77 -1.15 -13.10 -16.01
C VAL A 77 -0.51 -13.37 -17.38
N GLN A 78 -0.38 -14.65 -17.78
CA GLN A 78 0.12 -15.01 -19.11
C GLN A 78 -0.86 -14.58 -20.22
N GLU A 79 -2.15 -14.86 -20.07
CA GLU A 79 -3.21 -14.47 -21.00
C GLU A 79 -3.25 -12.94 -21.20
N LEU A 80 -3.35 -12.17 -20.11
CA LEU A 80 -3.32 -10.70 -20.15
C LEU A 80 -2.01 -10.14 -20.72
N SER A 81 -0.88 -10.85 -20.59
CA SER A 81 0.37 -10.44 -21.23
C SER A 81 0.35 -10.62 -22.75
N GLY A 82 -0.33 -11.67 -23.23
CA GLY A 82 -0.59 -11.91 -24.65
C GLY A 82 -1.50 -10.85 -25.25
N GLU A 83 -2.66 -10.58 -24.61
CA GLU A 83 -3.57 -9.51 -25.03
C GLU A 83 -2.87 -8.15 -25.11
N ARG A 84 -2.08 -7.80 -24.08
CA ARG A 84 -1.30 -6.55 -24.03
C ARG A 84 -0.38 -6.42 -25.24
N ASP A 85 0.34 -7.48 -25.59
CA ASP A 85 1.31 -7.42 -26.67
C ASP A 85 0.66 -7.50 -28.06
N GLU A 86 -0.50 -8.15 -28.21
CA GLU A 86 -1.32 -8.06 -29.41
C GLU A 86 -1.89 -6.65 -29.60
N LEU A 87 -2.46 -6.04 -28.56
CA LEU A 87 -2.92 -4.64 -28.57
C LEU A 87 -1.76 -3.68 -28.89
N ARG A 88 -0.56 -3.93 -28.36
CA ARG A 88 0.65 -3.16 -28.66
C ARG A 88 1.07 -3.31 -30.12
N GLN A 89 0.88 -4.46 -30.75
CA GLN A 89 1.10 -4.66 -32.19
C GLN A 89 0.01 -3.98 -33.03
N ARG A 90 -1.27 -4.08 -32.66
CA ARG A 90 -2.37 -3.35 -33.31
C ARG A 90 -2.12 -1.84 -33.29
N ILE A 91 -1.69 -1.27 -32.15
CA ILE A 91 -1.34 0.16 -32.02
C ILE A 91 -0.18 0.55 -32.93
N LYS A 92 0.90 -0.25 -33.01
CA LYS A 92 2.00 -0.02 -33.97
C LYS A 92 1.49 0.00 -35.42
N ASN A 93 0.68 -0.98 -35.80
CA ASN A 93 0.16 -1.12 -37.16
C ASN A 93 -0.74 0.07 -37.54
N VAL A 94 -1.65 0.48 -36.65
CA VAL A 94 -2.51 1.67 -36.85
C VAL A 94 -1.67 2.96 -36.93
N THR A 95 -0.61 3.08 -36.13
CA THR A 95 0.29 4.24 -36.18
C THR A 95 1.04 4.32 -37.51
N ALA A 96 1.55 3.19 -38.03
CA ALA A 96 2.21 3.12 -39.32
C ALA A 96 1.24 3.39 -40.50
N ALA A 97 0.02 2.83 -40.45
CA ALA A 97 -1.01 3.10 -41.45
C ALA A 97 -1.41 4.59 -41.45
N LYS A 98 -1.52 5.22 -40.28
CA LYS A 98 -1.76 6.66 -40.15
C LYS A 98 -0.63 7.48 -40.81
N THR A 99 0.64 7.20 -40.50
CA THR A 99 1.75 8.00 -41.08
C THR A 99 1.88 7.81 -42.59
N ALA A 100 1.53 6.63 -43.12
CA ALA A 100 1.44 6.41 -44.57
C ALA A 100 0.32 7.23 -45.21
N LEU A 101 -0.86 7.31 -44.59
CA LEU A 101 -1.98 8.12 -45.08
C LEU A 101 -1.69 9.63 -44.99
N GLU A 102 -1.03 10.09 -43.93
CA GLU A 102 -0.57 11.49 -43.80
C GLU A 102 0.47 11.85 -44.88
N ALA A 103 1.33 10.90 -45.28
CA ALA A 103 2.26 11.09 -46.39
C ALA A 103 1.54 11.15 -47.76
N GLN A 104 0.55 10.30 -48.00
CA GLN A 104 -0.29 10.34 -49.21
C GLN A 104 -1.07 11.66 -49.31
N TYR A 105 -1.63 12.16 -48.21
CA TYR A 105 -2.34 13.44 -48.18
C TYR A 105 -1.42 14.60 -48.58
N ARG A 106 -0.22 14.69 -48.00
CA ARG A 106 0.79 15.70 -48.37
C ARG A 106 1.23 15.63 -49.83
N GLN A 107 1.31 14.44 -50.40
CA GLN A 107 1.58 14.27 -51.84
C GLN A 107 0.44 14.84 -52.69
N LEU A 108 -0.82 14.59 -52.30
CA LEU A 108 -2.00 15.13 -52.99
C LEU A 108 -2.08 16.66 -52.88
N GLU A 109 -1.81 17.23 -51.70
CA GLU A 109 -1.69 18.69 -51.50
C GLU A 109 -0.64 19.30 -52.43
N ALA A 110 0.56 18.70 -52.49
CA ALA A 110 1.65 19.17 -53.34
C ALA A 110 1.35 19.07 -54.85
N VAL A 111 0.58 18.06 -55.28
CA VAL A 111 0.08 17.96 -56.67
C VAL A 111 -0.99 19.03 -56.95
N GLY A 112 -1.92 19.25 -56.02
CA GLY A 112 -2.94 20.30 -56.14
C GLY A 112 -2.33 21.71 -56.22
N GLN A 113 -1.32 22.01 -55.41
CA GLN A 113 -0.57 23.26 -55.47
C GLN A 113 0.14 23.46 -56.81
N LYS A 114 0.80 22.42 -57.35
CA LYS A 114 1.44 22.48 -58.68
C LYS A 114 0.44 22.74 -59.80
N LEU A 115 -0.71 22.07 -59.78
CA LEU A 115 -1.75 22.22 -60.80
C LEU A 115 -2.41 23.60 -60.74
N SER A 116 -2.67 24.11 -59.52
CA SER A 116 -3.14 25.50 -59.31
C SER A 116 -2.13 26.54 -59.78
N GLY A 117 -0.84 26.33 -59.51
CA GLY A 117 0.25 27.16 -60.03
C GLY A 117 0.33 27.17 -61.56
N ALA A 118 0.25 26.00 -62.20
CA ALA A 118 0.25 25.88 -63.66
C ALA A 118 -0.97 26.56 -64.32
N LEU A 119 -2.17 26.41 -63.74
CA LEU A 119 -3.36 27.15 -64.19
C LEU A 119 -3.18 28.67 -64.06
N SER A 120 -2.60 29.12 -62.94
CA SER A 120 -2.33 30.55 -62.71
C SER A 120 -1.29 31.12 -63.69
N GLN A 121 -0.31 30.32 -64.08
CA GLN A 121 0.68 30.66 -65.11
C GLN A 121 0.04 30.73 -66.50
N MET A 122 -0.71 29.71 -66.94
CA MET A 122 -1.39 29.72 -68.25
C MET A 122 -2.37 30.88 -68.39
N LEU A 123 -3.06 31.28 -67.31
CA LEU A 123 -3.92 32.47 -67.33
C LEU A 123 -3.10 33.76 -67.55
N ARG A 124 -1.95 33.89 -66.88
CA ARG A 124 -1.05 35.05 -67.02
C ARG A 124 -0.37 35.11 -68.40
N GLU A 125 -0.05 33.96 -68.99
CA GLU A 125 0.49 33.87 -70.36
C GLU A 125 -0.57 34.19 -71.43
N ARG A 126 -1.86 34.11 -71.10
CA ARG A 126 -2.97 34.36 -72.02
C ARG A 126 -3.50 35.81 -71.98
N ASP A 127 -3.21 36.57 -70.92
CA ASP A 127 -3.47 38.01 -70.78
C ASP A 127 -2.16 38.84 -70.74
N PRO A 128 -1.29 38.81 -71.78
CA PRO A 128 0.01 39.47 -71.75
C PRO A 128 -0.08 41.01 -71.67
N ASP A 129 -1.14 41.60 -72.21
CA ASP A 129 -1.36 43.06 -72.20
C ASP A 129 -1.88 43.61 -70.86
N ARG A 130 -2.18 42.75 -69.87
CA ARG A 130 -2.63 43.22 -68.56
C ARG A 130 -1.45 43.61 -67.67
N ALA A 131 -0.87 44.77 -68.00
CA ALA A 131 0.14 45.48 -67.22
C ALA A 131 -0.21 45.55 -65.72
N PRO A 132 0.80 45.56 -64.81
CA PRO A 132 0.56 45.45 -63.38
C PRO A 132 -0.19 46.66 -62.83
N ALA A 133 -1.47 46.46 -62.53
CA ALA A 133 -2.26 47.40 -61.75
C ALA A 133 -1.78 47.41 -60.30
N ALA A 134 -0.86 48.33 -60.00
CA ALA A 134 -0.53 48.70 -58.62
C ALA A 134 -1.75 49.33 -57.92
N ASP A 135 -1.74 49.24 -56.59
CA ASP A 135 -2.67 49.80 -55.60
C ASP A 135 -3.90 50.59 -56.09
N VAL A 136 -5.09 50.00 -55.85
CA VAL A 136 -6.28 50.78 -55.44
C VAL A 136 -6.93 50.09 -54.23
N PRO A 137 -6.80 50.63 -53.02
CA PRO A 137 -7.56 50.14 -51.86
C PRO A 137 -8.98 50.71 -51.89
N ARG A 138 -10.01 49.89 -51.64
CA ARG A 138 -11.32 50.43 -51.26
C ARG A 138 -12.13 49.54 -50.34
N GLN A 139 -12.69 50.17 -49.30
CA GLN A 139 -13.54 49.57 -48.29
C GLN A 139 -14.98 49.41 -48.81
N ALA A 140 -15.55 48.22 -48.63
CA ALA A 140 -16.97 47.92 -48.39
C ALA A 140 -17.09 46.40 -48.26
N ALA A 141 -17.90 45.77 -47.42
CA ALA A 141 -18.67 46.13 -46.24
C ALA A 141 -19.26 44.78 -45.74
N LEU A 142 -19.61 44.67 -44.46
CA LEU A 142 -20.39 43.53 -43.92
C LEU A 142 -21.81 43.52 -44.53
N PRO A 143 -22.58 42.40 -44.55
CA PRO A 143 -22.50 41.29 -43.59
C PRO A 143 -22.64 39.85 -44.15
N GLN A 144 -22.47 38.85 -43.27
CA GLN A 144 -23.04 37.51 -43.42
C GLN A 144 -23.89 37.17 -42.19
N ASN A 145 -25.11 36.65 -42.39
CA ASN A 145 -26.05 36.29 -41.32
C ASN A 145 -27.14 35.32 -41.84
N ARG A 146 -27.68 34.46 -40.96
CA ARG A 146 -28.83 33.52 -41.15
C ARG A 146 -28.52 32.28 -42.03
N GLU A 147 -28.53 31.04 -41.50
CA GLU A 147 -29.66 30.12 -41.13
C GLU A 147 -30.18 29.31 -42.35
N THR A 148 -30.45 27.98 -42.33
CA THR A 148 -30.57 26.91 -41.28
C THR A 148 -29.84 25.59 -41.76
N ALA A 149 -29.93 24.35 -41.24
CA ALA A 149 -30.74 23.69 -40.20
C ALA A 149 -30.10 22.42 -39.53
N LYS A 150 -30.47 22.22 -38.25
CA LYS A 150 -30.81 21.02 -37.45
C LYS A 150 -31.01 19.67 -38.21
N PRO A 151 -30.59 18.48 -37.69
CA PRO A 151 -31.12 17.84 -36.45
C PRO A 151 -30.17 17.74 -35.22
N ALA A 152 -30.64 17.09 -34.15
CA ALA A 152 -30.07 16.99 -32.79
C ALA A 152 -30.28 15.54 -32.22
N PRO A 153 -30.02 15.13 -30.94
CA PRO A 153 -29.94 15.94 -29.69
C PRO A 153 -28.99 15.50 -28.52
N LEU A 154 -28.76 16.43 -27.56
CA LEU A 154 -28.27 16.23 -26.14
C LEU A 154 -26.80 15.73 -25.94
N LYS A 155 -26.02 16.09 -24.90
CA LYS A 155 -26.21 16.97 -23.70
C LYS A 155 -24.84 17.46 -23.13
N ALA A 156 -24.80 18.71 -22.63
CA ALA A 156 -24.10 19.29 -21.45
C ALA A 156 -22.84 18.62 -20.80
N ALA A 157 -21.85 19.34 -20.23
CA ALA A 157 -21.60 20.80 -20.13
C ALA A 157 -20.19 21.19 -19.57
N THR A 158 -19.76 22.43 -19.92
CA THR A 158 -18.91 23.40 -19.16
C THR A 158 -17.55 23.06 -18.53
N ALA A 159 -16.51 23.78 -19.01
CA ALA A 159 -15.48 24.44 -18.19
C ALA A 159 -15.11 25.79 -18.88
N LYS A 160 -14.58 26.79 -18.15
CA LYS A 160 -14.41 28.18 -18.66
C LYS A 160 -13.03 28.80 -18.33
N SER A 161 -12.51 29.60 -19.25
CA SER A 161 -11.32 30.49 -19.12
C SER A 161 -11.57 31.65 -18.11
N ALA A 162 -10.62 32.47 -17.65
CA ALA A 162 -9.23 32.78 -18.06
C ALA A 162 -8.40 33.17 -16.80
N SER A 163 -7.28 33.92 -16.76
CA SER A 163 -6.50 34.73 -17.73
C SER A 163 -5.07 35.00 -17.19
N ALA A 164 -4.14 35.43 -18.07
CA ALA A 164 -2.79 35.88 -17.71
C ALA A 164 -2.67 37.42 -17.69
N PRO A 165 -1.53 37.96 -17.21
CA PRO A 165 -0.77 38.94 -18.01
C PRO A 165 0.72 38.56 -18.16
N SER A 166 1.49 39.36 -18.90
CA SER A 166 2.85 39.03 -19.40
C SER A 166 3.90 40.11 -19.08
N ALA A 167 5.16 39.72 -18.87
CA ALA A 167 6.33 40.60 -18.90
C ALA A 167 7.63 39.83 -19.27
N SER A 168 8.46 40.48 -20.10
CA SER A 168 9.66 40.08 -20.87
C SER A 168 10.78 39.21 -20.24
N PRO A 169 11.75 38.70 -21.06
CA PRO A 169 12.70 37.65 -20.67
C PRO A 169 14.14 38.14 -20.38
N ALA A 170 14.93 37.32 -19.67
CA ALA A 170 16.40 37.38 -19.64
C ALA A 170 17.04 36.01 -19.29
N SER A 171 18.14 35.69 -19.97
CA SER A 171 19.08 34.56 -19.77
C SER A 171 20.43 34.95 -20.40
N PRO A 172 21.59 34.33 -20.07
CA PRO A 172 21.82 33.20 -19.15
C PRO A 172 22.96 33.44 -18.11
N THR A 173 23.12 32.54 -17.14
CA THR A 173 24.40 31.84 -16.82
C THR A 173 24.21 30.83 -15.66
N PRO A 174 24.99 29.73 -15.60
CA PRO A 174 24.88 28.74 -14.52
C PRO A 174 25.88 29.00 -13.38
N VAL A 175 25.43 28.91 -12.13
CA VAL A 175 26.31 28.86 -10.94
C VAL A 175 25.80 27.78 -9.98
N VAL A 176 26.70 26.85 -9.65
CA VAL A 176 26.59 25.84 -8.58
C VAL A 176 27.67 26.24 -7.57
N PRO A 177 27.37 26.43 -6.26
CA PRO A 177 27.18 25.27 -5.38
C PRO A 177 26.31 25.51 -4.11
N ALA A 178 26.50 24.61 -3.13
CA ALA A 178 26.15 24.66 -1.70
C ALA A 178 24.82 24.04 -1.26
N VAL A 179 24.93 23.01 -0.41
CA VAL A 179 23.81 22.27 0.20
C VAL A 179 23.25 23.06 1.38
N ALA A 180 22.24 23.89 1.10
CA ALA A 180 21.46 24.56 2.15
C ALA A 180 20.59 23.53 2.89
N GLN A 181 21.01 23.11 4.09
CA GLN A 181 20.19 22.29 4.99
C GLN A 181 18.87 23.02 5.28
N LYS A 182 17.75 22.49 4.80
CA LYS A 182 16.42 23.08 5.04
C LYS A 182 16.07 22.93 6.51
N LYS A 183 16.07 24.06 7.25
CA LYS A 183 15.44 24.16 8.57
C LYS A 183 14.03 23.54 8.49
N PRO A 184 13.64 22.64 9.42
CA PRO A 184 12.31 22.06 9.41
C PRO A 184 11.26 23.17 9.56
N LEU A 185 10.20 23.13 8.75
CA LEU A 185 9.11 24.12 8.83
C LEU A 185 8.40 24.00 10.18
N GLN A 186 8.71 24.90 11.11
CA GLN A 186 7.98 25.03 12.36
C GLN A 186 6.63 25.69 12.08
N PHE A 187 5.58 24.87 12.00
CA PHE A 187 4.20 25.32 11.82
C PHE A 187 3.70 25.95 13.14
N SER A 188 3.71 27.29 13.22
CA SER A 188 3.34 28.07 14.41
C SER A 188 1.82 28.20 14.62
N GLY A 189 1.06 27.14 14.37
CA GLY A 189 -0.35 27.04 14.76
C GLY A 189 -0.53 26.82 16.26
N LYS A 190 -1.77 26.90 16.75
CA LYS A 190 -2.10 26.41 18.11
C LYS A 190 -1.65 24.95 18.25
N ALA A 191 -1.16 24.59 19.45
CA ALA A 191 -0.67 23.25 19.73
C ALA A 191 -1.76 22.19 19.43
N ARG A 192 -1.32 21.03 18.92
CA ARG A 192 -2.18 19.97 18.35
C ARG A 192 -3.28 19.54 19.31
N ASP A 193 -4.51 19.42 18.80
CA ASP A 193 -5.73 19.14 19.59
C ASP A 193 -5.71 17.79 20.34
N ALA A 194 -4.81 16.86 20.01
CA ALA A 194 -4.70 15.55 20.64
C ALA A 194 -3.24 15.09 20.79
N LYS A 195 -2.97 14.32 21.86
CA LYS A 195 -1.70 13.61 22.05
C LYS A 195 -1.55 12.53 20.99
N ARG A 196 -0.48 12.63 20.19
CA ARG A 196 0.01 11.51 19.37
C ARG A 196 0.85 10.58 20.22
N VAL A 197 0.75 9.27 19.97
CA VAL A 197 1.70 8.30 20.47
C VAL A 197 2.30 7.53 19.29
N GLN A 198 3.59 7.27 19.40
CA GLN A 198 4.37 6.52 18.42
C GLN A 198 4.05 5.04 18.57
N ILE A 199 3.78 4.40 17.43
CA ILE A 199 3.44 2.98 17.36
C ILE A 199 4.71 2.20 16.99
N ARG A 200 4.81 0.97 17.51
CA ARG A 200 5.89 0.04 17.17
C ARG A 200 5.99 -0.14 15.66
N ARG A 201 7.21 -0.32 15.16
CA ARG A 201 7.47 -0.69 13.76
C ARG A 201 6.89 -2.07 13.43
N GLY A 202 6.53 -2.27 12.18
CA GLY A 202 5.93 -3.51 11.67
C GLY A 202 4.45 -3.70 12.03
N ILE A 203 3.73 -2.63 12.40
CA ILE A 203 2.27 -2.68 12.58
C ILE A 203 1.59 -2.32 11.26
N ASP A 204 1.11 -3.37 10.57
CA ASP A 204 0.42 -3.27 9.29
C ASP A 204 -0.98 -2.67 9.42
N VAL A 205 -1.33 -1.82 8.45
CA VAL A 205 -2.63 -1.15 8.30
C VAL A 205 -3.07 -1.14 6.85
N LEU A 206 -4.39 -1.13 6.62
CA LEU A 206 -4.96 -1.00 5.28
C LEU A 206 -5.60 0.39 5.12
N VAL A 207 -5.10 1.20 4.19
CA VAL A 207 -5.69 2.51 3.83
C VAL A 207 -6.44 2.35 2.52
N ASP A 208 -7.77 2.28 2.61
CA ASP A 208 -8.67 2.02 1.48
C ASP A 208 -8.38 0.69 0.75
N GLY A 209 -7.82 -0.29 1.49
CA GLY A 209 -7.34 -1.58 0.98
C GLY A 209 -5.87 -1.61 0.58
N ILE A 210 -5.19 -0.45 0.50
CA ILE A 210 -3.75 -0.37 0.23
C ILE A 210 -2.97 -0.73 1.51
N PRO A 211 -2.07 -1.72 1.50
CA PRO A 211 -1.27 -2.06 2.67
C PRO A 211 -0.15 -1.04 2.93
N GLY A 212 0.16 -0.83 4.22
CA GLY A 212 1.26 0.01 4.68
C GLY A 212 1.51 -0.10 6.18
N GLU A 213 2.52 0.64 6.67
CA GLU A 213 2.98 0.61 8.06
C GLU A 213 2.45 1.82 8.84
N LEU A 214 1.96 1.62 10.06
CA LEU A 214 1.54 2.68 10.99
C LEU A 214 2.74 3.27 11.73
N VAL A 215 2.80 4.61 11.85
CA VAL A 215 3.94 5.32 12.47
C VAL A 215 3.52 6.07 13.74
N ASP A 216 2.42 6.82 13.67
CA ASP A 216 1.81 7.43 14.85
C ASP A 216 0.29 7.35 14.78
N LEU A 217 -0.33 7.37 15.97
CA LEU A 217 -1.77 7.32 16.15
C LEU A 217 -2.21 8.30 17.24
N SER A 218 -3.42 8.82 17.08
CA SER A 218 -4.12 9.67 18.03
C SER A 218 -5.63 9.57 17.78
N ILE A 219 -6.43 9.94 18.77
CA ILE A 219 -7.91 10.00 18.69
C ILE A 219 -8.39 10.83 17.48
N GLY A 220 -7.64 11.87 17.09
CA GLY A 220 -7.98 12.73 15.94
C GLY A 220 -7.40 12.32 14.58
N GLY A 221 -6.57 11.26 14.51
CA GLY A 221 -5.93 10.86 13.26
C GLY A 221 -4.63 10.06 13.41
N ALA A 222 -4.13 9.57 12.28
CA ALA A 222 -2.96 8.70 12.17
C ALA A 222 -1.92 9.21 11.16
N GLN A 223 -0.74 8.62 11.19
CA GLN A 223 0.28 8.75 10.16
C GLN A 223 0.75 7.37 9.69
N ALA A 224 0.62 7.08 8.39
CA ALA A 224 0.96 5.79 7.79
C ALA A 224 1.89 5.93 6.58
N ILE A 225 2.72 4.91 6.32
CA ILE A 225 3.61 4.81 5.16
C ILE A 225 3.03 3.81 4.17
N LEU A 226 2.69 4.25 2.96
CA LEU A 226 2.16 3.44 1.87
C LEU A 226 3.20 3.23 0.77
N ARG A 227 3.14 2.10 0.06
CA ARG A 227 3.95 1.87 -1.16
C ARG A 227 3.30 2.42 -2.44
N GLN A 228 2.04 2.82 -2.37
CA GLN A 228 1.26 3.37 -3.49
C GLN A 228 0.93 4.85 -3.26
N ALA A 229 0.95 5.64 -4.33
CA ALA A 229 0.58 7.04 -4.29
C ALA A 229 -0.91 7.23 -4.00
N VAL A 230 -1.24 8.12 -3.06
CA VAL A 230 -2.61 8.49 -2.68
C VAL A 230 -2.80 10.00 -2.79
N LYS A 231 -4.05 10.47 -2.94
CA LYS A 231 -4.34 11.89 -3.23
C LYS A 231 -4.62 12.67 -1.93
N PRO A 232 -4.05 13.88 -1.74
CA PRO A 232 -4.51 14.82 -0.73
C PRO A 232 -6.01 15.09 -0.87
N ASN A 233 -6.68 15.32 0.27
CA ASN A 233 -8.14 15.48 0.43
C ASN A 233 -9.01 14.26 0.07
N GLN A 234 -8.44 13.14 -0.37
CA GLN A 234 -9.16 11.87 -0.55
C GLN A 234 -9.76 11.38 0.78
N LEU A 235 -11.03 10.97 0.75
CA LEU A 235 -11.66 10.22 1.84
C LEU A 235 -11.18 8.78 1.78
N VAL A 236 -10.82 8.20 2.93
CA VAL A 236 -10.25 6.85 3.05
C VAL A 236 -10.82 6.10 4.25
N ARG A 237 -10.94 4.78 4.12
CA ARG A 237 -11.19 3.85 5.22
C ARG A 237 -9.85 3.28 5.69
N LEU A 238 -9.37 3.72 6.85
CA LEU A 238 -8.17 3.19 7.49
C LEU A 238 -8.57 2.04 8.42
N VAL A 239 -7.97 0.87 8.25
CA VAL A 239 -8.24 -0.33 9.04
C VAL A 239 -6.99 -0.68 9.85
N LEU A 240 -7.13 -0.70 11.16
CA LEU A 240 -6.14 -1.18 12.12
C LEU A 240 -6.41 -2.66 12.40
N LEU A 241 -5.40 -3.52 12.25
CA LEU A 241 -5.52 -4.96 12.50
C LEU A 241 -5.15 -5.27 13.96
N THR A 242 -5.93 -6.09 14.65
CA THR A 242 -5.65 -6.54 16.04
C THR A 242 -5.82 -8.04 16.19
N ALA A 243 -5.31 -8.61 17.28
CA ALA A 243 -5.52 -10.03 17.61
C ALA A 243 -6.99 -10.40 17.90
N VAL A 244 -7.86 -9.39 18.14
CA VAL A 244 -9.27 -9.57 18.52
C VAL A 244 -10.23 -9.18 17.37
N GLY A 245 -9.73 -8.54 16.32
CA GLY A 245 -10.54 -8.09 15.19
C GLY A 245 -9.89 -6.95 14.39
N GLN A 246 -10.69 -5.97 13.98
CA GLN A 246 -10.22 -4.81 13.22
C GLN A 246 -10.91 -3.53 13.68
N VAL A 247 -10.15 -2.43 13.85
CA VAL A 247 -10.70 -1.11 14.19
C VAL A 247 -10.74 -0.26 12.92
N ILE A 248 -11.95 0.14 12.51
CA ILE A 248 -12.19 0.85 11.24
C ILE A 248 -12.35 2.35 11.53
N CYS A 249 -11.40 3.15 11.06
CA CYS A 249 -11.40 4.61 11.17
C CYS A 249 -11.73 5.23 9.81
N LYS A 250 -12.76 6.08 9.72
CA LYS A 250 -13.05 6.85 8.49
C LYS A 250 -12.35 8.20 8.59
N GLY A 251 -11.64 8.60 7.54
CA GLY A 251 -10.87 9.84 7.56
C GLY A 251 -10.63 10.48 6.20
N ARG A 252 -9.88 11.58 6.21
CA ARG A 252 -9.39 12.29 5.04
C ARG A 252 -7.88 12.40 5.08
N ILE A 253 -7.22 12.15 3.95
CA ILE A 253 -5.79 12.42 3.78
C ILE A 253 -5.58 13.94 3.79
N VAL A 254 -4.88 14.45 4.78
CA VAL A 254 -4.58 15.88 4.97
C VAL A 254 -3.32 16.28 4.20
N TRP A 255 -2.33 15.40 4.18
CA TRP A 255 -1.05 15.61 3.50
C TRP A 255 -0.42 14.28 3.07
N VAL A 256 0.45 14.37 2.06
CA VAL A 256 1.25 13.26 1.53
C VAL A 256 2.66 13.79 1.27
N VAL A 257 3.68 13.05 1.68
CA VAL A 257 5.10 13.31 1.41
C VAL A 257 5.69 12.09 0.73
N PHE A 258 6.34 12.29 -0.41
CA PHE A 258 7.15 11.26 -1.06
C PHE A 258 8.49 11.16 -0.33
N GLU A 259 8.86 9.95 0.08
CA GLU A 259 10.14 9.65 0.70
C GLU A 259 10.81 8.52 -0.10
N GLN A 260 12.08 8.70 -0.41
CA GLN A 260 12.91 7.69 -1.06
C GLN A 260 13.98 7.24 -0.05
N PRO A 261 13.69 6.22 0.79
CA PRO A 261 14.72 5.60 1.62
C PRO A 261 15.82 4.98 0.74
N ASP A 262 17.01 4.85 1.30
CA ASP A 262 18.19 4.31 0.60
C ASP A 262 17.96 2.87 0.08
N THR A 263 16.97 2.17 0.64
CA THR A 263 16.47 0.83 0.26
C THR A 263 15.70 0.79 -1.08
N SER A 264 15.97 1.74 -1.98
CA SER A 264 15.48 1.91 -3.38
C SER A 264 13.97 1.96 -3.65
N LEU A 265 13.12 1.46 -2.75
CA LEU A 265 11.67 1.49 -2.89
C LEU A 265 11.11 2.88 -2.49
N SER A 266 10.40 3.52 -3.42
CA SER A 266 9.63 4.73 -3.14
C SER A 266 8.51 4.46 -2.12
N VAL A 267 8.38 5.33 -1.12
CA VAL A 267 7.28 5.26 -0.15
C VAL A 267 6.58 6.62 0.01
N TYR A 268 5.33 6.59 0.44
CA TYR A 268 4.48 7.75 0.62
C TYR A 268 4.09 7.83 2.09
N ARG A 269 4.67 8.78 2.84
CA ARG A 269 4.22 9.10 4.19
C ARG A 269 2.96 9.94 4.10
N THR A 270 1.92 9.53 4.82
CA THR A 270 0.57 10.12 4.72
C THR A 270 0.06 10.51 6.09
N GLY A 271 -0.60 11.66 6.20
CA GLY A 271 -1.33 12.08 7.39
C GLY A 271 -2.83 11.96 7.17
N VAL A 272 -3.51 11.13 7.95
CA VAL A 272 -4.98 10.95 7.92
C VAL A 272 -5.60 11.64 9.13
N LYS A 273 -6.53 12.57 8.92
CA LYS A 273 -7.41 13.08 9.98
C LYS A 273 -8.69 12.25 10.01
N PHE A 274 -9.08 11.78 11.19
CA PHE A 274 -10.33 11.05 11.34
C PHE A 274 -11.54 11.99 11.29
N ALA A 275 -12.65 11.46 10.80
CA ALA A 275 -13.94 12.14 10.69
C ALA A 275 -15.06 11.36 11.41
N ASP A 276 -14.91 10.05 11.52
CA ASP A 276 -15.80 9.12 12.23
C ASP A 276 -14.96 7.92 12.69
N VAL A 277 -14.95 7.65 13.99
CA VAL A 277 -14.03 6.72 14.67
C VAL A 277 -14.60 6.28 16.02
N ASP A 278 -14.45 4.99 16.34
CA ASP A 278 -14.65 4.50 17.70
C ASP A 278 -13.44 4.89 18.57
N GLN A 279 -13.64 5.91 19.40
CA GLN A 279 -12.59 6.43 20.29
C GLN A 279 -12.10 5.38 21.29
N ALA A 280 -12.98 4.55 21.85
CA ALA A 280 -12.60 3.55 22.85
C ALA A 280 -11.77 2.42 22.20
N ALA A 281 -12.16 1.98 21.01
CA ALA A 281 -11.38 1.00 20.24
C ALA A 281 -9.99 1.54 19.84
N VAL A 282 -9.89 2.82 19.48
CA VAL A 282 -8.59 3.46 19.16
C VAL A 282 -7.73 3.68 20.40
N GLU A 283 -8.31 4.08 21.54
CA GLU A 283 -7.55 4.22 22.80
C GLU A 283 -7.03 2.87 23.30
N ASN A 284 -7.81 1.80 23.20
CA ASN A 284 -7.36 0.43 23.48
C ASN A 284 -6.22 0.01 22.54
N PHE A 285 -6.39 0.19 21.22
CA PHE A 285 -5.33 -0.08 20.25
C PHE A 285 -4.03 0.68 20.58
N MET A 286 -4.14 1.96 20.95
CA MET A 286 -2.98 2.74 21.36
C MET A 286 -2.30 2.11 22.57
N ASN A 287 -3.04 1.77 23.63
CA ASN A 287 -2.47 1.17 24.84
C ASN A 287 -1.72 -0.16 24.59
N ASP A 288 -2.22 -1.00 23.69
CA ASP A 288 -1.59 -2.28 23.33
C ASP A 288 -0.30 -2.08 22.49
N PHE A 289 -0.38 -1.26 21.45
CA PHE A 289 0.66 -1.12 20.42
C PHE A 289 1.63 0.06 20.63
N CYS A 290 1.46 0.85 21.70
CA CYS A 290 2.44 1.84 22.16
C CYS A 290 3.86 1.26 22.23
N ASP A 291 4.84 2.03 21.75
CA ASP A 291 6.21 1.92 22.24
C ASP A 291 6.23 2.36 23.71
N LYS A 292 6.21 1.39 24.64
CA LYS A 292 6.49 1.65 26.05
C LYS A 292 7.98 2.01 26.13
N PRO A 293 8.36 3.24 26.56
CA PRO A 293 9.76 3.64 26.58
C PRO A 293 10.54 2.70 27.51
N SER A 294 11.46 1.93 26.94
CA SER A 294 12.26 0.96 27.70
C SER A 294 13.16 1.71 28.67
N ILE A 295 12.90 1.59 29.97
CA ILE A 295 13.71 2.20 31.05
C ILE A 295 14.98 1.36 31.29
N GLN A 296 15.63 0.96 30.20
CA GLN A 296 16.87 0.21 30.05
C GLN A 296 17.45 0.63 28.70
N SER A 297 18.71 1.08 28.54
CA SER A 297 19.85 1.02 29.47
C SER A 297 20.43 2.40 29.80
N ARG A 298 20.75 2.61 31.08
CA ARG A 298 21.79 3.53 31.56
C ARG A 298 22.67 2.81 32.60
N HIS A 299 23.27 1.70 32.20
CA HIS A 299 24.51 1.21 32.80
C HIS A 299 25.59 1.35 31.73
N SER A 300 26.54 2.28 31.85
CA SER A 300 27.55 2.43 32.92
C SER A 300 28.66 1.37 32.79
N SER A 301 29.48 1.55 31.77
CA SER A 301 30.74 0.83 31.57
C SER A 301 31.86 1.81 31.21
N ASP A 302 31.95 2.93 31.96
CA ASP A 302 33.23 3.63 32.09
C ASP A 302 34.16 2.73 32.90
N VAL A 303 35.10 2.08 32.22
CA VAL A 303 36.25 1.40 32.82
C VAL A 303 37.48 1.86 32.04
N ALA A 304 38.41 2.48 32.75
CA ALA A 304 39.70 2.95 32.25
C ALA A 304 40.81 1.90 32.51
#